data_AF-A0A8D8GL30-F1
#
_entry.id   AF-A0A8D8GL30-F1
#
_cell.length_a   1.000
_cell.length_b   1.000
_cell.length_c   1.000
_cell.angle_alpha   90.00
_cell.angle_beta   90.00
_cell.angle_gamma   90.00
#
_symmetry.space_group_name_H-M   'P 1'
#
loop_
_entity.id
_entity.type
_entity.pdbx_description
1 polymer ?
#
loop_
_entity_poly.entity_id
_entity_poly.type
_entity_poly.pdbx_seq_one_letter_code
_entity_poly.pdbx_strand_id
1 'polypeptide(L)'
;MKAMFLRLLALPAAVGLLWLFYSQVGDDSHGFFSKSGLIMTVLGLSYGVGIWTTITLFPSWRKRFCQEYSEGLYTGATLLIAYNTVSMPFSFISAAIAACAFYPLVLDPVNPNGLYFMYILVALWTSFMLAEQLSIAFLLIVKSQINAAIAVSYILIVCLVLASGTVRSFKGLSPWLQDNSKGVHTKYASSLLHSTIFHARPMRCQ
;
A
#
# COMPACT_ATOMS: atom_id res chain seq x y z
N MET A 1 -17.60 15.29 -3.69
CA MET A 1 -16.55 15.83 -2.79
C MET A 1 -16.14 14.86 -1.68
N LYS A 2 -17.07 14.32 -0.87
CA LYS A 2 -16.75 13.42 0.27
C LYS A 2 -15.84 12.22 -0.09
N ALA A 3 -16.06 11.60 -1.24
CA ALA A 3 -15.30 10.41 -1.65
C ALA A 3 -13.87 10.72 -2.17
N MET A 4 -13.65 11.93 -2.69
CA MET A 4 -12.30 12.39 -3.08
C MET A 4 -11.48 12.79 -1.85
N PHE A 5 -12.14 13.38 -0.84
CA PHE A 5 -11.52 13.69 0.45
C PHE A 5 -11.06 12.43 1.19
N LEU A 6 -11.89 11.37 1.16
CA LEU A 6 -11.55 10.07 1.76
C LEU A 6 -10.28 9.46 1.13
N ARG A 7 -10.13 9.57 -0.20
CA ARG A 7 -8.93 9.11 -0.92
C ARG A 7 -7.67 9.88 -0.55
N LEU A 8 -7.79 11.20 -0.41
CA LEU A 8 -6.65 12.05 -0.15
C LEU A 8 -6.14 11.90 1.30
N LEU A 9 -7.05 11.87 2.28
CA LEU A 9 -6.70 11.96 3.70
C LEU A 9 -6.47 10.59 4.38
N ALA A 10 -7.09 9.51 3.91
CA ALA A 10 -7.06 8.23 4.64
C ALA A 10 -5.65 7.64 4.78
N LEU A 11 -4.79 7.77 3.76
CA LEU A 11 -3.44 7.21 3.77
C LEU A 11 -2.48 8.06 4.63
N PRO A 12 -2.46 9.41 4.53
CA PRO A 12 -1.74 10.27 5.47
C PRO A 12 -2.17 10.11 6.92
N ALA A 13 -3.47 9.94 7.18
CA ALA A 13 -3.97 9.76 8.55
C ALA A 13 -3.50 8.42 9.16
N ALA A 14 -3.50 7.34 8.37
CA ALA A 14 -3.02 6.04 8.81
C ALA A 14 -1.51 6.05 9.12
N VAL A 15 -0.72 6.71 8.27
CA VAL A 15 0.74 6.87 8.49
C VAL A 15 1.03 7.85 9.62
N GLY A 16 0.23 8.91 9.78
CA GLY A 16 0.30 9.82 10.93
C GLY A 16 -0.05 9.16 12.26
N LEU A 17 -0.90 8.13 12.26
CA LEU A 17 -1.15 7.32 13.45
C LEU A 17 0.06 6.43 13.77
N LEU A 18 0.70 5.81 12.76
CA LEU A 18 1.96 5.09 12.96
C LEU A 18 3.06 5.99 13.53
N TRP A 19 3.15 7.24 13.07
CA TRP A 19 4.08 8.22 13.59
C TRP A 19 3.99 8.36 15.11
N LEU A 20 2.77 8.45 15.65
CA LEU A 20 2.56 8.60 17.09
C LEU A 20 3.11 7.41 17.89
N PHE A 21 2.88 6.18 17.40
CA PHE A 21 3.32 4.96 18.08
C PHE A 21 4.82 4.69 17.96
N TYR A 22 5.44 5.09 16.83
CA TYR A 22 6.84 4.76 16.54
C TYR A 22 7.82 5.92 16.76
N SER A 23 7.35 7.08 17.24
CA SER A 23 8.18 8.27 17.47
C SER A 23 9.35 8.07 18.44
N GLN A 24 9.29 7.05 19.32
CA GLN A 24 10.30 6.77 20.36
C GLN A 24 11.06 5.46 20.14
N VAL A 25 11.16 4.94 18.92
CA VAL A 25 11.96 3.74 18.69
C VAL A 25 13.45 4.08 18.78
N GLY A 26 14.10 3.57 19.83
CA GLY A 26 15.55 3.63 20.00
C GLY A 26 16.32 2.78 18.97
N ASP A 27 17.59 3.11 18.75
CA ASP A 27 18.47 2.46 17.78
C ASP A 27 19.22 1.21 18.35
N ASP A 28 18.62 0.58 19.36
CA ASP A 28 19.13 -0.63 20.03
C ASP A 28 18.76 -1.93 19.27
N SER A 29 19.19 -3.08 19.79
CA SER A 29 18.79 -4.41 19.30
C SER A 29 17.27 -4.60 19.22
N HIS A 30 16.52 -4.03 20.16
CA HIS A 30 15.04 -3.98 20.13
C HIS A 30 14.50 -3.10 18.98
N GLY A 31 15.26 -2.07 18.59
CA GLY A 31 14.94 -1.20 17.46
C GLY A 31 14.92 -1.93 16.12
N PHE A 32 15.75 -2.96 15.94
CA PHE A 32 15.79 -3.75 14.70
C PHE A 32 14.47 -4.48 14.45
N PHE A 33 13.94 -5.13 15.49
CA PHE A 33 12.66 -5.83 15.42
C PHE A 33 11.51 -4.84 15.21
N SER A 34 11.53 -3.71 15.95
CA SER A 34 10.52 -2.66 15.84
C SER A 34 10.46 -2.05 14.44
N LYS A 35 11.61 -1.71 13.84
CA LYS A 35 11.69 -1.18 12.46
C LYS A 35 11.18 -2.18 11.41
N SER A 36 11.44 -3.47 11.60
CA SER A 36 10.90 -4.51 10.71
C SER A 36 9.37 -4.64 10.84
N GLY A 37 8.84 -4.53 12.07
CA GLY A 37 7.40 -4.45 12.31
C GLY A 37 6.75 -3.21 11.68
N LEU A 38 7.42 -2.06 11.75
CA LEU A 38 6.99 -0.81 11.12
C LEU A 38 6.84 -0.93 9.59
N ILE A 39 7.78 -1.59 8.92
CA ILE A 39 7.72 -1.82 7.47
C ILE A 39 6.48 -2.65 7.11
N MET A 40 6.24 -3.69 7.89
CA MET A 40 5.09 -4.57 7.69
C MET A 40 3.76 -3.82 7.89
N THR A 41 3.67 -2.99 8.93
CA THR A 41 2.45 -2.23 9.23
C THR A 41 2.20 -1.12 8.21
N VAL A 42 3.23 -0.40 7.75
CA VAL A 42 3.05 0.67 6.76
C VAL A 42 2.58 0.11 5.42
N LEU A 43 3.12 -1.04 4.99
CA LEU A 43 2.65 -1.75 3.80
C LEU A 43 1.22 -2.23 3.99
N GLY A 44 0.91 -2.89 5.12
CA GLY A 44 -0.43 -3.36 5.44
C GLY A 44 -1.48 -2.26 5.43
N LEU A 45 -1.18 -1.10 6.02
CA LEU A 45 -2.06 0.07 6.01
C LEU A 45 -2.23 0.64 4.60
N SER A 46 -1.16 0.73 3.81
CA SER A 46 -1.28 1.20 2.42
C SER A 46 -2.23 0.34 1.58
N TYR A 47 -2.16 -0.99 1.73
CA TYR A 47 -3.09 -1.92 1.09
C TYR A 47 -4.51 -1.75 1.64
N GLY A 48 -4.68 -1.70 2.96
CA GLY A 48 -5.98 -1.57 3.61
C GLY A 48 -6.73 -0.29 3.21
N VAL A 49 -6.01 0.84 3.11
CA VAL A 49 -6.60 2.11 2.68
C VAL A 49 -6.97 2.08 1.19
N GLY A 50 -6.17 1.43 0.34
CA GLY A 50 -6.50 1.22 -1.08
C GLY A 50 -7.80 0.42 -1.26
N ILE A 51 -7.96 -0.64 -0.48
CA ILE A 51 -9.19 -1.46 -0.46
C ILE A 51 -10.38 -0.62 0.01
N TRP A 52 -10.26 0.07 1.15
CA TRP A 52 -11.33 0.87 1.74
C TRP A 52 -11.84 1.95 0.77
N THR A 53 -10.92 2.70 0.18
CA THR A 53 -11.26 3.79 -0.74
C THR A 53 -11.90 3.26 -2.02
N THR A 54 -11.47 2.11 -2.52
CA THR A 54 -12.04 1.50 -3.72
C THR A 54 -13.45 0.95 -3.48
N ILE A 55 -13.68 0.24 -2.37
CA ILE A 55 -14.99 -0.35 -2.05
C ILE A 55 -16.06 0.71 -1.82
N THR A 56 -15.70 1.83 -1.21
CA THR A 56 -16.66 2.92 -0.96
C THR A 56 -17.03 3.68 -2.24
N LEU A 57 -16.08 3.81 -3.17
CA LEU A 57 -16.26 4.63 -4.37
C LEU A 57 -16.82 3.82 -5.55
N PHE A 58 -16.19 2.70 -5.91
CA PHE A 58 -16.43 1.97 -7.16
C PHE A 58 -17.89 1.48 -7.37
N PRO A 59 -18.63 1.02 -6.34
CA PRO A 59 -19.98 0.51 -6.55
C PRO A 59 -20.99 1.57 -7.01
N SER A 60 -20.78 2.82 -6.63
CA SER A 60 -21.61 3.94 -7.09
C SER A 60 -21.44 4.15 -8.61
N TRP A 61 -20.20 4.08 -9.09
CA TRP A 61 -19.88 4.13 -10.53
C TRP A 61 -20.42 2.92 -11.28
N ARG A 62 -20.34 1.73 -10.69
CA ARG A 62 -20.88 0.50 -11.29
C ARG A 62 -22.39 0.56 -11.52
N LYS A 63 -23.17 1.06 -10.55
CA LYS A 63 -24.64 1.19 -10.70
C LYS A 63 -24.99 2.14 -11.85
N ARG A 64 -24.29 3.27 -11.92
CA ARG A 64 -24.44 4.26 -12.99
C ARG A 64 -24.05 3.69 -14.36
N PHE A 65 -22.95 2.95 -14.42
CA PHE A 65 -22.52 2.25 -15.62
C PHE A 65 -23.56 1.25 -16.13
N CYS A 66 -24.17 0.43 -15.26
CA CYS A 66 -25.22 -0.50 -15.66
C CYS A 66 -26.41 0.20 -16.34
N GLN A 67 -26.76 1.40 -15.88
CA GLN A 67 -27.83 2.20 -16.47
C GLN A 67 -27.40 2.78 -17.82
N GLU A 68 -26.26 3.45 -17.88
CA GLU A 68 -25.76 4.12 -19.10
C GLU A 68 -25.35 3.12 -20.20
N TYR A 69 -24.93 1.91 -19.82
CA TYR A 69 -24.65 0.82 -20.76
C TYR A 69 -25.91 0.33 -21.46
N SER A 70 -27.06 0.32 -20.78
CA SER A 70 -28.34 -0.06 -21.40
C SER A 70 -28.79 0.93 -22.48
N GLU A 71 -28.30 2.17 -22.41
CA GLU A 71 -28.54 3.23 -23.40
C GLU A 71 -27.48 3.25 -24.51
N GLY A 72 -26.47 2.38 -24.45
CA GLY A 72 -25.43 2.25 -25.48
C GLY A 72 -24.40 3.39 -25.50
N LEU A 73 -24.30 4.20 -24.44
CA LEU A 73 -23.46 5.40 -24.41
C LEU A 73 -21.95 5.08 -24.42
N TYR A 74 -21.51 4.05 -23.70
CA TYR A 74 -20.09 3.66 -23.62
C TYR A 74 -19.85 2.23 -23.10
N THR A 75 -18.67 1.68 -23.36
CA THR A 75 -18.28 0.29 -23.01
C THR A 75 -17.61 0.20 -21.63
N GLY A 76 -17.58 -0.98 -21.01
CA GLY A 76 -16.88 -1.18 -19.73
C GLY A 76 -15.39 -0.84 -19.73
N ALA A 77 -14.72 -0.93 -20.88
CA ALA A 77 -13.31 -0.56 -21.02
C ALA A 77 -13.10 0.95 -20.82
N THR A 78 -13.98 1.81 -21.34
CA THR A 78 -13.86 3.26 -21.19
C THR A 78 -14.14 3.69 -19.75
N LEU A 79 -15.03 2.99 -19.02
CA LEU A 79 -15.23 3.18 -17.58
C LEU A 79 -13.93 2.93 -16.81
N LEU A 80 -13.27 1.81 -17.07
CA LEU A 80 -12.04 1.43 -16.36
C LEU A 80 -10.90 2.40 -16.66
N ILE A 81 -10.74 2.82 -17.91
CA ILE A 81 -9.72 3.80 -18.29
C ILE A 81 -10.01 5.14 -17.61
N ALA A 82 -11.25 5.64 -17.69
CA ALA A 82 -11.64 6.89 -17.05
C ALA A 82 -11.41 6.86 -15.53
N TYR A 83 -11.79 5.76 -14.87
CA TYR A 83 -11.58 5.59 -13.43
C TYR A 83 -10.09 5.61 -13.08
N ASN A 84 -9.25 4.91 -13.84
CA ASN A 84 -7.81 4.86 -13.62
C ASN A 84 -7.13 6.20 -13.84
N THR A 85 -7.46 6.90 -14.93
CA THR A 85 -6.92 8.25 -15.23
C THR A 85 -7.24 9.25 -14.13
N VAL A 86 -8.42 9.16 -13.52
CA VAL A 86 -8.78 9.99 -12.37
C VAL A 86 -8.11 9.50 -11.08
N SER A 87 -8.02 8.20 -10.83
CA SER A 87 -7.49 7.66 -9.57
C SER A 87 -5.98 7.89 -9.39
N MET A 88 -5.20 7.74 -10.46
CA MET A 88 -3.73 7.81 -10.44
C MET A 88 -3.17 9.11 -9.82
N PRO A 89 -3.56 10.32 -10.25
CA PRO A 89 -3.01 11.55 -9.69
C PRO A 89 -3.37 11.74 -8.22
N PHE A 90 -4.60 11.41 -7.81
CA PHE A 90 -5.01 11.55 -6.42
C PHE A 90 -4.28 10.58 -5.49
N SER A 91 -4.08 9.34 -5.94
CA SER A 91 -3.27 8.36 -5.22
C SER A 91 -1.82 8.82 -5.06
N PHE A 92 -1.24 9.40 -6.11
CA PHE A 92 0.14 9.90 -6.06
C PHE A 92 0.30 11.03 -5.04
N ILE A 93 -0.63 12.01 -5.03
CA ILE A 93 -0.62 13.11 -4.06
C ILE A 93 -0.79 12.56 -2.63
N SER A 94 -1.71 11.62 -2.43
CA SER A 94 -1.92 11.00 -1.11
C SER A 94 -0.67 10.25 -0.62
N ALA A 95 -0.02 9.49 -1.50
CA ALA A 95 1.24 8.81 -1.22
C ALA A 95 2.38 9.80 -0.92
N ALA A 96 2.43 10.95 -1.60
CA ALA A 96 3.43 12.00 -1.34
C ALA A 96 3.27 12.64 0.03
N ILE A 97 2.03 12.95 0.43
CA ILE A 97 1.74 13.48 1.76
C ILE A 97 2.09 12.44 2.83
N ALA A 98 1.76 11.17 2.60
CA ALA A 98 2.09 10.09 3.51
C ALA A 98 3.59 9.81 3.60
N ALA A 99 4.32 9.87 2.48
CA ALA A 99 5.78 9.76 2.48
C ALA A 99 6.42 10.91 3.26
N CYS A 100 5.87 12.13 3.17
CA CYS A 100 6.30 13.28 3.97
C CYS A 100 6.07 13.04 5.46
N ALA A 101 4.91 12.49 5.84
CA ALA A 101 4.63 12.11 7.22
C ALA A 101 5.54 10.97 7.71
N PHE A 102 5.94 10.04 6.84
CA PHE A 102 6.83 8.92 7.22
C PHE A 102 8.31 9.30 7.26
N TYR A 103 8.72 10.29 6.47
CA TYR A 103 10.11 10.68 6.26
C TYR A 103 10.88 10.96 7.56
N PRO A 104 10.35 11.73 8.53
CA PRO A 104 11.12 12.03 9.73
C PRO A 104 11.15 10.87 10.76
N LEU A 105 10.47 9.76 10.50
CA LEU A 105 10.47 8.55 11.34
C LEU A 105 11.61 7.60 10.92
N VAL A 106 12.01 7.67 9.65
CA VAL A 106 12.96 6.77 9.02
C VAL A 106 14.36 7.37 8.89
N LEU A 107 14.47 8.68 8.66
CA LEU A 107 15.78 9.31 8.47
C LEU A 107 16.40 9.79 9.77
N ASP A 108 17.73 9.68 9.84
CA ASP A 108 18.52 10.52 10.73
C ASP A 108 18.52 11.97 10.21
N PRO A 109 18.25 12.98 11.05
CA PRO A 109 18.21 14.39 10.64
C PRO A 109 19.55 14.94 10.12
N VAL A 110 20.62 14.14 10.21
CA VAL A 110 22.00 14.53 9.88
C VAL A 110 22.32 14.37 8.39
N ASN A 111 21.68 13.44 7.66
CA ASN A 111 21.95 13.18 6.24
C ASN A 111 20.66 13.10 5.40
N PRO A 112 20.03 14.25 5.08
CA PRO A 112 18.82 14.30 4.27
C PRO A 112 19.13 13.98 2.80
N ASN A 113 19.01 12.70 2.42
CA ASN A 113 19.15 12.26 1.04
C ASN A 113 17.76 12.17 0.37
N GLY A 114 17.53 13.00 -0.64
CA GLY A 114 16.27 13.03 -1.40
C GLY A 114 15.94 11.72 -2.13
N LEU A 115 16.94 10.87 -2.39
CA LEU A 115 16.76 9.55 -3.01
C LEU A 115 15.96 8.58 -2.11
N TYR A 116 16.19 8.59 -0.79
CA TYR A 116 15.44 7.72 0.13
C TYR A 116 13.97 8.10 0.21
N PHE A 117 13.68 9.40 0.14
CA PHE A 117 12.31 9.90 0.05
C PHE A 117 11.61 9.36 -1.21
N MET A 118 12.27 9.43 -2.37
CA MET A 118 11.73 8.90 -3.62
C MET A 118 11.46 7.38 -3.55
N TYR A 119 12.34 6.61 -2.92
CA TYR A 119 12.11 5.16 -2.75
C TYR A 119 10.92 4.84 -1.84
N ILE A 120 10.76 5.58 -0.73
CA ILE A 120 9.60 5.45 0.17
C ILE A 120 8.31 5.83 -0.59
N LEU A 121 8.33 6.94 -1.32
CA LEU A 121 7.20 7.39 -2.14
C LEU A 121 6.77 6.31 -3.13
N VAL A 122 7.71 5.77 -3.91
CA VAL A 122 7.43 4.73 -4.92
C VAL A 122 6.91 3.45 -4.26
N ALA A 123 7.48 3.04 -3.13
CA ALA A 123 7.01 1.86 -2.40
C ALA A 123 5.55 2.00 -1.95
N LEU A 124 5.18 3.14 -1.34
CA LEU A 124 3.82 3.42 -0.87
C LEU A 124 2.83 3.64 -2.01
N TRP A 125 3.25 4.32 -3.07
CA TRP A 125 2.37 4.59 -4.21
C TRP A 125 2.03 3.30 -4.97
N THR A 126 3.04 2.47 -5.25
CA THR A 126 2.82 1.22 -5.97
C THR A 126 2.02 0.19 -5.17
N SER A 127 2.19 0.12 -3.84
CA SER A 127 1.38 -0.75 -2.98
C SER A 127 -0.10 -0.33 -2.97
N PHE A 128 -0.37 0.98 -2.89
CA PHE A 128 -1.72 1.51 -2.98
C PHE A 128 -2.36 1.22 -4.35
N MET A 129 -1.64 1.47 -5.45
CA MET A 129 -2.12 1.20 -6.80
C MET A 129 -2.47 -0.28 -7.00
N LEU A 130 -1.64 -1.20 -6.51
CA LEU A 130 -1.92 -2.63 -6.57
C LEU A 130 -3.23 -2.98 -5.85
N ALA A 131 -3.45 -2.45 -4.65
CA ALA A 131 -4.67 -2.68 -3.90
C ALA A 131 -5.91 -2.15 -4.63
N GLU A 132 -5.82 -0.97 -5.26
CA GLU A 132 -6.93 -0.44 -6.07
C GLU A 132 -7.24 -1.35 -7.27
N GLN A 133 -6.24 -1.73 -8.07
CA GLN A 133 -6.47 -2.58 -9.24
C GLN A 133 -7.07 -3.94 -8.88
N LEU A 134 -6.54 -4.57 -7.82
CA LEU A 134 -7.05 -5.85 -7.34
C LEU A 134 -8.50 -5.72 -6.84
N SER A 135 -8.81 -4.65 -6.12
CA SER A 135 -10.16 -4.38 -5.61
C SER A 135 -11.16 -4.14 -6.74
N ILE A 136 -10.78 -3.39 -7.79
CA ILE A 136 -11.60 -3.16 -8.98
C ILE A 136 -11.89 -4.49 -9.68
N ALA A 137 -10.87 -5.32 -9.91
CA ALA A 137 -11.03 -6.61 -10.58
C ALA A 137 -12.04 -7.52 -9.85
N PHE A 138 -11.96 -7.59 -8.52
CA PHE A 138 -12.92 -8.37 -7.71
C PHE A 138 -14.32 -7.77 -7.70
N LEU A 139 -14.45 -6.43 -7.67
CA LEU A 139 -15.74 -5.74 -7.68
C LEU A 139 -16.46 -5.82 -9.04
N LEU A 140 -15.76 -6.16 -10.12
CA LEU A 140 -16.38 -6.47 -11.41
C LEU A 140 -17.08 -7.84 -11.38
N ILE A 141 -16.45 -8.84 -10.77
CA ILE A 141 -16.94 -10.22 -10.71
C ILE A 141 -18.00 -10.37 -9.62
N VAL A 142 -17.74 -9.86 -8.42
CA VAL A 142 -18.59 -10.06 -7.25
C VAL A 142 -19.59 -8.91 -7.12
N LYS A 143 -20.88 -9.25 -6.93
CA LYS A 143 -21.96 -8.25 -6.77
C LYS A 143 -21.99 -7.63 -5.36
N SER A 144 -21.63 -8.42 -4.34
CA SER A 144 -21.56 -7.97 -2.95
C SER A 144 -20.24 -7.25 -2.66
N GLN A 145 -20.33 -6.01 -2.17
CA GLN A 145 -19.18 -5.17 -1.82
C GLN A 145 -18.35 -5.77 -0.68
N ILE A 146 -19.03 -6.29 0.35
CA ILE A 146 -18.39 -6.80 1.56
C ILE A 146 -17.66 -8.11 1.25
N ASN A 147 -18.26 -9.00 0.45
CA ASN A 147 -17.61 -10.26 0.10
C ASN A 147 -16.38 -10.01 -0.77
N ALA A 148 -16.44 -9.05 -1.70
CA ALA A 148 -15.28 -8.64 -2.49
C ALA A 148 -14.17 -8.07 -1.59
N ALA A 149 -14.53 -7.22 -0.63
CA ALA A 149 -13.59 -6.63 0.33
C ALA A 149 -12.82 -7.69 1.12
N ILE A 150 -13.56 -8.67 1.64
CA ILE A 150 -13.02 -9.76 2.45
C ILE A 150 -12.10 -10.65 1.59
N ALA A 151 -12.51 -10.99 0.37
CA ALA A 151 -11.68 -11.80 -0.51
C ALA A 151 -10.35 -11.10 -0.85
N VAL A 152 -10.40 -9.81 -1.20
CA VAL A 152 -9.22 -9.02 -1.55
C VAL A 152 -8.30 -8.82 -0.34
N SER A 153 -8.85 -8.56 0.85
CA SER A 153 -8.05 -8.42 2.06
C SER A 153 -7.33 -9.71 2.43
N TYR A 154 -7.99 -10.87 2.33
CA TYR A 154 -7.33 -12.16 2.56
C TYR A 154 -6.17 -12.41 1.59
N ILE A 155 -6.37 -12.15 0.30
CA ILE A 155 -5.30 -12.32 -0.70
C ILE A 155 -4.11 -11.41 -0.38
N LEU A 156 -4.35 -10.14 -0.07
CA LEU A 156 -3.28 -9.19 0.22
C LEU A 156 -2.56 -9.50 1.54
N ILE A 157 -3.27 -9.98 2.57
CA ILE A 157 -2.65 -10.43 3.82
C ILE A 157 -1.75 -11.64 3.56
N VAL A 158 -2.21 -12.63 2.79
CA VAL A 158 -1.39 -13.80 2.44
C VAL A 158 -0.15 -13.38 1.64
N CYS A 159 -0.32 -12.51 0.64
CA CYS A 159 0.81 -11.95 -0.11
C CYS A 159 1.77 -11.14 0.77
N LEU A 160 1.27 -10.42 1.76
CA LEU A 160 2.10 -9.65 2.69
C LEU A 160 2.89 -10.58 3.62
N VAL A 161 2.25 -11.58 4.22
CA VAL A 161 2.91 -12.53 5.13
C VAL A 161 3.99 -13.35 4.41
N LEU A 162 3.70 -13.80 3.18
CA LEU A 162 4.61 -14.66 2.42
C LEU A 162 5.77 -13.90 1.77
N ALA A 163 5.54 -12.66 1.34
CA ALA A 163 6.52 -11.92 0.53
C ALA A 163 7.11 -10.68 1.20
N SER A 164 6.64 -10.23 2.38
CA SER A 164 7.27 -9.08 3.07
C SER A 164 8.64 -9.42 3.66
N GLY A 165 8.97 -10.70 3.88
CA GLY A 165 10.27 -11.11 4.44
C GLY A 165 10.47 -10.82 5.94
N THR A 166 9.50 -10.16 6.58
CA THR A 166 9.51 -9.78 8.01
C THR A 166 9.05 -10.91 8.93
N VAL A 167 7.96 -11.61 8.56
CA VAL A 167 7.39 -12.73 9.35
C VAL A 167 8.18 -14.02 9.13
N ARG A 168 8.61 -14.26 7.89
CA ARG A 168 9.39 -15.45 7.52
C ARG A 168 10.47 -15.07 6.54
N SER A 169 11.70 -15.48 6.83
CA SER A 169 12.84 -15.26 5.93
C SER A 169 12.66 -16.04 4.63
N PHE A 170 12.98 -15.41 3.49
CA PHE A 170 12.88 -16.02 2.16
C PHE A 170 13.71 -17.30 2.04
N LYS A 171 14.86 -17.38 2.72
CA LYS A 171 15.72 -18.58 2.72
C LYS A 171 15.07 -19.77 3.44
N GLY A 172 14.13 -19.51 4.35
CA GLY A 172 13.42 -20.52 5.12
C GLY A 172 12.09 -20.99 4.50
N LEU A 173 11.78 -20.56 3.27
CA LEU A 173 10.59 -21.01 2.53
C LEU A 173 10.87 -22.29 1.72
N SER A 174 9.84 -23.10 1.50
CA SER A 174 9.88 -24.20 0.52
C SER A 174 10.21 -23.66 -0.88
N PRO A 175 10.98 -24.39 -1.73
CA PRO A 175 11.41 -23.91 -3.05
C PRO A 175 10.24 -23.46 -3.93
N TRP A 176 9.13 -24.20 -3.95
CA TRP A 176 7.94 -23.81 -4.71
C TRP A 176 7.39 -22.45 -4.29
N LEU A 177 7.37 -22.17 -2.99
CA LEU A 177 6.85 -20.91 -2.47
C LEU A 177 7.82 -19.75 -2.69
N GLN A 178 9.14 -20.03 -2.71
CA GLN A 178 10.15 -19.04 -3.08
C GLN A 178 10.00 -18.58 -4.53
N ASP A 179 9.72 -19.51 -5.45
CA ASP A 179 9.48 -19.17 -6.86
C ASP A 179 8.22 -18.33 -7.05
N ASN A 180 7.11 -18.69 -6.40
CA ASN A 180 5.88 -17.90 -6.43
C ASN A 180 6.08 -16.50 -5.84
N SER A 181 6.87 -16.38 -4.76
CA SER A 181 7.17 -15.09 -4.11
C SER A 181 7.90 -14.11 -5.05
N LYS A 182 8.62 -14.59 -6.07
CA LYS A 182 9.24 -13.72 -7.10
C LYS A 182 8.20 -12.97 -7.92
N GLY A 183 6.99 -13.52 -8.08
CA GLY A 183 5.90 -12.86 -8.82
C GLY A 183 5.12 -11.82 -8.01
N VAL A 184 5.37 -11.69 -6.71
CA VAL A 184 4.55 -10.85 -5.84
C VAL A 184 5.18 -9.47 -5.67
N HIS A 185 4.42 -8.41 -6.04
CA HIS A 185 4.84 -7.01 -5.90
C HIS A 185 5.28 -6.64 -4.48
N THR A 186 4.61 -7.20 -3.46
CA THR A 186 4.88 -6.92 -2.04
C THR A 186 6.34 -7.24 -1.65
N LYS A 187 6.99 -8.19 -2.33
CA LYS A 187 8.40 -8.53 -2.14
C LYS A 187 9.32 -7.38 -2.48
N TYR A 188 9.11 -6.76 -3.65
CA TYR A 188 9.94 -5.68 -4.14
C TYR A 188 9.73 -4.41 -3.31
N ALA A 189 8.47 -4.09 -2.98
CA ALA A 189 8.15 -2.96 -2.13
C ALA A 189 8.78 -3.09 -0.72
N SER A 190 8.69 -4.28 -0.12
CA SER A 190 9.31 -4.55 1.19
C SER A 190 10.84 -4.50 1.12
N SER A 191 11.46 -5.11 0.11
CA SER A 191 12.91 -5.09 -0.05
C SER A 191 13.46 -3.67 -0.23
N LEU A 192 12.75 -2.81 -0.97
CA LEU A 192 13.10 -1.40 -1.11
C LEU A 192 13.04 -0.69 0.24
N LEU A 193 11.95 -0.83 0.99
CA LEU A 193 11.80 -0.23 2.33
C LEU A 193 12.85 -0.72 3.33
N HIS A 194 13.18 -2.00 3.31
CA HIS A 194 14.25 -2.54 4.15
C HIS A 194 15.60 -1.92 3.81
N SER A 195 15.92 -1.81 2.51
CA SER A 195 17.19 -1.20 2.09
C SER A 195 17.28 0.27 2.47
N THR A 196 16.19 1.04 2.37
CA THR A 196 16.19 2.46 2.70
C THR A 196 16.31 2.68 4.21
N ILE A 197 15.57 1.94 5.03
CA ILE A 197 15.55 2.12 6.49
C ILE A 197 16.88 1.73 7.12
N PHE A 198 17.46 0.59 6.73
CA PHE A 198 18.72 0.13 7.32
C PHE A 198 19.95 0.85 6.77
N HIS A 199 19.87 1.42 5.56
CA HIS A 199 20.95 2.23 5.04
C HIS A 199 20.90 3.68 5.56
N ALA A 200 19.70 4.19 5.84
CA ALA A 200 19.53 5.53 6.43
C ALA A 200 19.97 5.60 7.89
N ARG A 201 19.78 4.53 8.69
CA ARG A 201 20.19 4.46 10.10
C ARG A 201 20.98 3.19 10.40
N PRO A 202 22.33 3.25 10.48
CA PRO A 202 23.12 2.11 10.90
C PRO A 202 22.87 1.81 12.38
N MET A 203 22.52 0.57 12.70
CA MET A 203 22.25 0.15 14.07
C MET A 203 23.56 0.05 14.88
N ARG A 204 23.55 0.53 16.12
CA ARG A 204 24.66 0.34 17.05
C ARG A 204 24.41 -0.91 17.87
N CYS A 205 25.09 -2.00 17.54
CA CYS A 205 25.12 -3.18 18.38
C CYS A 205 26.16 -2.95 19.48
N GLN A 206 25.72 -2.51 20.66
CA GLN A 206 26.48 -2.66 21.91
C GLN A 206 25.97 -3.87 22.68
#